data_AF-A0AAN1XA20-F1
#
_entry.id   AF-A0AAN1XA20-F1
#
_cell.length_a   1.000
_cell.length_b   1.000
_cell.length_c   1.000
_cell.angle_alpha   90.00
_cell.angle_beta   90.00
_cell.angle_gamma   90.00
#
_symmetry.space_group_name_H-M   'P 1'
#
loop_
_entity.id
_entity.type
_entity.pdbx_description
1 polymer ?
#
loop_
_entity_poly.entity_id
_entity_poly.type
_entity_poly.pdbx_seq_one_letter_code
_entity_poly.pdbx_strand_id
1 'polypeptide(L)'
;MFTSNPFAELSASIPTNVMQGYIVLMVLLVMIGTILDMMHKKSAQYFFANAEKAKKSAKRSVSGGEKASIAASVLVNEVLTSGEFSNPRRRLSHLLTMWGTIIFIVTTAIMIFGYPTPATPTPVLLPQLWHIGALMLAVGGYWFWFFIRVDVSAEGLPWFRFERADLFILSLLATSTFALIWSFTGGGLTIFFALFILSSTALFGGVYWSKFAHMFFKPAAAYQKKITRADGSRENLPPDYDLTDPEVQRKFPDVPMYMGKNPPNMGLCIKAERAKHY
;
A
#
# COMPACT_ATOMS: atom_id res chain seq x y z
N MET A 1 -28.87 6.13 -1.07
CA MET A 1 -27.42 6.10 -0.73
C MET A 1 -26.65 5.12 -1.61
N PHE A 2 -26.67 3.80 -1.39
CA PHE A 2 -25.80 2.83 -2.09
C PHE A 2 -25.94 2.77 -3.63
N THR A 3 -27.04 3.26 -4.16
CA THR A 3 -27.34 3.32 -5.61
C THR A 3 -27.40 4.75 -6.15
N SER A 4 -27.26 5.77 -5.29
CA SER A 4 -27.24 7.17 -5.74
C SER A 4 -25.81 7.62 -5.99
N ASN A 5 -25.62 8.46 -7.01
CA ASN A 5 -24.38 9.15 -7.28
C ASN A 5 -24.37 10.51 -6.54
N PRO A 6 -23.69 10.62 -5.38
CA PRO A 6 -23.70 11.86 -4.60
C PRO A 6 -23.02 13.03 -5.34
N PHE A 7 -22.17 12.77 -6.33
CA PHE A 7 -21.51 13.81 -7.14
C PHE A 7 -22.46 14.43 -8.17
N ALA A 8 -23.39 13.64 -8.71
CA ALA A 8 -24.43 14.16 -9.60
C ALA A 8 -25.35 15.14 -8.86
N GLU A 9 -25.75 14.82 -7.63
CA GLU A 9 -26.54 15.72 -6.78
C GLU A 9 -25.74 16.97 -6.38
N LEU A 10 -24.45 16.82 -6.07
CA LEU A 10 -23.54 17.92 -5.73
C LEU A 10 -23.39 18.95 -6.87
N SER A 11 -23.60 18.53 -8.12
CA SER A 11 -23.49 19.44 -9.29
C SER A 11 -24.49 20.59 -9.30
N ALA A 12 -25.58 20.47 -8.52
CA ALA A 12 -26.53 21.56 -8.31
C ALA A 12 -25.92 22.74 -7.51
N SER A 13 -24.83 22.50 -6.78
CA SER A 13 -24.17 23.49 -5.93
C SER A 13 -22.72 23.76 -6.33
N ILE A 14 -22.01 22.76 -6.87
CA ILE A 14 -20.63 22.90 -7.34
C ILE A 14 -20.58 22.65 -8.85
N PRO A 15 -20.10 23.61 -9.65
CA PRO A 15 -19.92 23.41 -11.08
C PRO A 15 -19.07 22.17 -11.40
N THR A 16 -19.47 21.40 -12.41
CA THR A 16 -18.80 20.15 -12.82
C THR A 16 -17.31 20.35 -13.11
N ASN A 17 -16.93 21.47 -13.74
CA ASN A 17 -15.54 21.80 -14.04
C ASN A 17 -14.70 22.00 -12.76
N VAL A 18 -15.29 22.45 -11.66
CA VAL A 18 -14.61 22.57 -10.36
C VAL A 18 -14.34 21.19 -9.77
N MET A 19 -15.32 20.28 -9.80
CA MET A 19 -15.14 18.90 -9.32
C MET A 19 -14.07 18.16 -10.14
N GLN A 20 -14.11 18.29 -11.46
CA GLN A 20 -13.11 17.69 -12.36
C GLN A 20 -11.72 18.31 -12.14
N GLY A 21 -11.65 19.64 -12.03
CA GLY A 21 -10.42 20.37 -11.74
C GLY A 21 -9.79 19.95 -10.41
N TYR A 22 -10.60 19.70 -9.38
CA TYR A 22 -10.12 19.16 -8.10
C TYR A 22 -9.45 17.79 -8.27
N ILE A 23 -10.05 16.86 -9.02
CA ILE A 23 -9.44 15.54 -9.29
C ILE A 23 -8.11 15.69 -10.04
N VAL A 24 -8.07 16.55 -11.08
CA VAL A 24 -6.83 16.82 -11.82
C VAL A 24 -5.75 17.39 -10.90
N LEU A 25 -6.11 18.34 -10.04
CA LEU A 25 -5.18 18.91 -9.06
C LEU A 25 -4.64 17.83 -8.10
N MET A 26 -5.48 16.93 -7.59
CA MET A 26 -5.02 15.84 -6.72
C MET A 26 -4.00 14.94 -7.42
N VAL A 27 -4.23 14.60 -8.69
CA VAL A 27 -3.27 13.81 -9.50
C VAL A 27 -1.95 14.55 -9.66
N LEU A 28 -1.98 15.86 -9.96
CA LEU A 28 -0.77 16.69 -10.06
C LEU A 28 -0.01 16.73 -8.73
N LEU A 29 -0.69 16.91 -7.59
CA LEU A 29 -0.08 16.92 -6.26
C LEU A 29 0.60 15.59 -5.92
N VAL A 30 -0.01 14.45 -6.29
CA VAL A 30 0.59 13.13 -6.09
C VAL A 30 1.87 12.99 -6.92
N MET A 31 1.85 13.40 -8.19
CA MET A 31 3.03 13.35 -9.06
C MET A 31 4.16 14.23 -8.51
N ILE A 32 3.87 15.50 -8.20
CA ILE A 32 4.84 16.44 -7.65
C ILE A 32 5.40 15.93 -6.32
N GLY A 33 4.54 15.50 -5.40
CA GLY A 33 4.94 14.99 -4.10
C GLY A 33 5.83 13.73 -4.20
N THR A 34 5.54 12.84 -5.15
CA THR A 34 6.35 11.64 -5.40
C THR A 34 7.71 11.99 -5.98
N ILE A 35 7.78 12.94 -6.91
CA ILE A 35 9.05 13.43 -7.49
C ILE A 35 9.91 14.08 -6.40
N LEU A 36 9.33 14.96 -5.59
CA LEU A 36 10.03 15.60 -4.47
C LEU A 36 10.52 14.57 -3.45
N ASP A 37 9.72 13.55 -3.13
CA ASP A 37 10.12 12.48 -2.21
C ASP A 37 11.33 11.70 -2.73
N MET A 38 11.31 11.35 -4.02
CA MET A 38 12.39 10.66 -4.70
C MET A 38 13.68 11.48 -4.75
N MET A 39 13.56 12.80 -5.00
CA MET A 39 14.69 13.73 -4.98
C MET A 39 15.28 13.87 -3.58
N HIS A 40 14.43 14.08 -2.57
CA HIS A 40 14.86 14.26 -1.18
C HIS A 40 15.54 13.02 -0.62
N LYS A 41 14.96 11.83 -0.84
CA LYS A 41 15.50 10.57 -0.36
C LYS A 41 16.62 10.00 -1.23
N LYS A 42 16.90 10.61 -2.39
CA LYS A 42 17.85 10.11 -3.40
C LYS A 42 17.60 8.64 -3.78
N SER A 43 16.35 8.19 -3.71
CA SER A 43 16.01 6.77 -3.83
C SER A 43 16.32 6.24 -5.22
N ALA A 44 16.04 7.01 -6.29
CA ALA A 44 16.41 6.64 -7.65
C ALA A 44 17.93 6.44 -7.80
N GLN A 45 18.73 7.40 -7.31
CA GLN A 45 20.19 7.31 -7.35
C GLN A 45 20.68 6.05 -6.63
N TYR A 46 20.11 5.75 -5.46
CA TYR A 46 20.41 4.53 -4.71
C TYR A 46 20.07 3.26 -5.50
N PHE A 47 18.86 3.16 -6.08
CA PHE A 47 18.45 1.97 -6.82
C PHE A 47 19.28 1.74 -8.09
N PHE A 48 19.64 2.80 -8.82
CA PHE A 48 20.54 2.70 -9.98
C PHE A 48 21.94 2.24 -9.57
N ALA A 49 22.53 2.85 -8.54
CA ALA A 49 23.85 2.44 -8.04
C ALA A 49 23.84 0.98 -7.53
N ASN A 50 22.78 0.57 -6.84
CA ASN A 50 22.62 -0.81 -6.38
C ASN A 50 22.45 -1.78 -7.56
N ALA A 51 21.71 -1.40 -8.61
CA ALA A 51 21.53 -2.21 -9.80
C ALA A 51 22.85 -2.41 -10.56
N GLU A 52 23.66 -1.35 -10.70
CA GLU A 52 24.99 -1.46 -11.30
C GLU A 52 25.92 -2.34 -10.48
N LYS A 53 25.91 -2.19 -9.15
CA LYS A 53 26.70 -3.03 -8.24
C LYS A 53 26.29 -4.50 -8.35
N ALA A 54 24.99 -4.79 -8.35
CA ALA A 54 24.49 -6.16 -8.51
C ALA A 54 24.83 -6.76 -9.87
N LYS A 55 24.79 -5.96 -10.94
CA LYS A 55 25.19 -6.40 -12.28
C LYS A 55 26.66 -6.83 -12.34
N LYS A 56 27.55 -6.19 -11.58
CA LYS A 56 28.97 -6.57 -11.49
C LYS A 56 29.19 -7.89 -10.75
N SER A 57 28.30 -8.28 -9.85
CA SER A 57 28.38 -9.56 -9.11
C SER A 57 27.50 -10.67 -9.70
N ALA A 58 26.78 -10.39 -10.80
CA ALA A 58 25.97 -11.37 -11.51
C ALA A 58 26.81 -12.57 -11.96
N LYS A 59 26.31 -13.78 -11.72
CA LYS A 59 26.93 -15.05 -12.09
C LYS A 59 26.54 -15.50 -13.50
N ARG A 60 25.41 -14.99 -14.00
CA ARG A 60 24.93 -15.23 -15.37
C ARG A 60 24.08 -14.06 -15.86
N SER A 61 23.82 -14.05 -17.17
CA SER A 61 22.80 -13.17 -17.75
C SER A 61 21.39 -13.74 -17.56
N VAL A 62 20.42 -12.86 -17.31
CA VAL A 62 18.98 -13.17 -17.31
C VAL A 62 18.40 -12.72 -18.65
N SER A 63 17.79 -13.65 -19.38
CA SER A 63 17.23 -13.40 -20.70
C SER A 63 16.01 -12.47 -20.66
N GLY A 64 15.61 -11.94 -21.82
CA GLY A 64 14.40 -11.11 -21.93
C GLY A 64 13.13 -11.84 -21.51
N GLY A 65 13.00 -13.12 -21.87
CA GLY A 65 11.85 -13.95 -21.47
C GLY A 65 11.77 -14.18 -19.96
N GLU A 66 12.91 -14.45 -19.31
CA GLU A 66 12.97 -14.59 -17.85
C GLU A 66 12.63 -13.27 -17.14
N LYS A 67 13.15 -12.14 -17.64
CA LYS A 67 12.80 -10.80 -17.12
C LYS A 67 11.30 -10.53 -17.21
N ALA A 68 10.66 -10.89 -18.31
CA ALA A 68 9.22 -10.75 -18.49
C ALA A 68 8.44 -11.64 -17.51
N SER A 69 8.84 -12.91 -17.37
CA SER A 69 8.24 -13.84 -16.41
C SER A 69 8.37 -13.35 -14.95
N ILE A 70 9.53 -12.80 -14.59
CA ILE A 70 9.75 -12.19 -13.27
C ILE A 70 8.85 -10.98 -13.06
N ALA A 71 8.71 -10.10 -14.06
CA ALA A 71 7.82 -8.95 -13.98
C ALA A 71 6.35 -9.38 -13.77
N ALA A 72 5.89 -10.38 -14.54
CA ALA A 72 4.56 -10.96 -14.36
C ALA A 72 4.38 -11.55 -12.95
N SER A 73 5.37 -12.29 -12.44
CA SER A 73 5.35 -12.81 -11.07
C SER A 73 5.31 -11.70 -10.01
N VAL A 74 6.00 -10.58 -10.20
CA VAL A 74 5.92 -9.43 -9.28
C VAL A 74 4.54 -8.82 -9.30
N LEU A 75 3.96 -8.61 -10.48
CA LEU A 75 2.62 -8.07 -10.60
C LEU A 75 1.60 -8.96 -9.86
N VAL A 76 1.61 -10.27 -10.12
CA VAL A 76 0.65 -11.19 -9.50
C VAL A 76 0.91 -11.36 -8.00
N ASN A 77 2.14 -11.67 -7.60
CA ASN A 77 2.43 -12.02 -6.22
C ASN A 77 2.56 -10.78 -5.33
N GLU A 78 3.26 -9.74 -5.75
CA GLU A 78 3.57 -8.60 -4.87
C GLU A 78 2.50 -7.51 -4.94
N VAL A 79 1.99 -7.21 -6.13
CA VAL A 79 1.01 -6.12 -6.30
C VAL A 79 -0.41 -6.64 -6.05
N LEU A 80 -0.90 -7.57 -6.88
CA LEU A 80 -2.31 -7.97 -6.84
C LEU A 80 -2.70 -8.69 -5.55
N THR A 81 -1.79 -9.51 -5.02
CA THR A 81 -2.06 -10.37 -3.86
C THR A 81 -1.28 -9.98 -2.60
N SER A 82 -0.41 -8.96 -2.66
CA SER A 82 0.37 -8.49 -1.51
C SER A 82 1.15 -9.60 -0.79
N GLY A 83 1.73 -10.50 -1.57
CA GLY A 83 2.42 -11.73 -1.15
C GLY A 83 3.65 -11.49 -0.27
N GLU A 84 4.23 -10.30 -0.28
CA GLU A 84 5.28 -9.91 0.66
C GLU A 84 4.87 -10.05 2.13
N PHE A 85 3.58 -9.91 2.43
CA PHE A 85 3.09 -10.06 3.80
C PHE A 85 2.91 -11.55 4.15
N SER A 86 3.89 -12.10 4.85
CA SER A 86 3.80 -13.45 5.42
C SER A 86 2.72 -13.59 6.50
N ASN A 87 2.41 -12.51 7.22
CA ASN A 87 1.34 -12.50 8.21
C ASN A 87 -0.03 -12.36 7.51
N PRO A 88 -0.95 -13.34 7.63
CA PRO A 88 -2.21 -13.34 6.90
C PRO A 88 -3.16 -12.21 7.32
N ARG A 89 -3.13 -11.78 8.59
CA ARG A 89 -3.97 -10.66 9.07
C ARG A 89 -3.50 -9.35 8.46
N ARG A 90 -2.18 -9.10 8.48
CA ARG A 90 -1.58 -7.93 7.85
C ARG A 90 -1.82 -7.92 6.34
N ARG A 91 -1.69 -9.08 5.69
CA ARG A 91 -1.98 -9.24 4.26
C ARG A 91 -3.43 -8.90 3.92
N LEU A 92 -4.39 -9.45 4.65
CA LEU A 92 -5.81 -9.22 4.37
C LEU A 92 -6.22 -7.76 4.61
N SER A 93 -5.78 -7.15 5.73
CA SER A 93 -6.00 -5.73 5.99
C SER A 93 -5.37 -4.84 4.90
N HIS A 94 -4.17 -5.18 4.43
CA HIS A 94 -3.54 -4.47 3.32
C HIS A 94 -4.30 -4.63 1.99
N LEU A 95 -4.79 -5.83 1.68
CA LEU A 95 -5.60 -6.07 0.47
C LEU A 95 -6.90 -5.27 0.49
N LEU A 96 -7.59 -5.23 1.63
CA LEU A 96 -8.79 -4.41 1.81
C LEU A 96 -8.50 -2.92 1.61
N THR A 97 -7.42 -2.41 2.19
CA THR A 97 -7.04 -0.99 2.03
C THR A 97 -6.60 -0.67 0.59
N MET A 98 -5.76 -1.51 -0.02
CA MET A 98 -5.24 -1.29 -1.37
C MET A 98 -6.37 -1.34 -2.41
N TRP A 99 -7.13 -2.44 -2.47
CA TRP A 99 -8.22 -2.59 -3.43
C TRP A 99 -9.39 -1.65 -3.12
N GLY A 100 -9.69 -1.42 -1.85
CA GLY A 100 -10.68 -0.44 -1.43
C GLY A 100 -10.35 0.96 -1.95
N THR A 101 -9.09 1.40 -1.80
CA THR A 101 -8.60 2.68 -2.32
C THR A 101 -8.70 2.77 -3.83
N ILE A 102 -8.25 1.73 -4.56
CA ILE A 102 -8.29 1.71 -6.04
C ILE A 102 -9.72 1.82 -6.53
N ILE A 103 -10.62 0.97 -6.02
CA ILE A 103 -12.03 0.97 -6.42
C ILE A 103 -12.67 2.32 -6.10
N PHE A 104 -12.44 2.86 -4.90
CA PHE A 104 -13.00 4.13 -4.46
C PHE A 104 -12.56 5.30 -5.34
N ILE A 105 -11.26 5.42 -5.64
CA ILE A 105 -10.72 6.51 -6.48
C ILE A 105 -11.19 6.37 -7.93
N VAL A 106 -11.11 5.16 -8.51
CA VAL A 106 -11.49 4.93 -9.92
C VAL A 106 -12.97 5.22 -10.13
N THR A 107 -13.84 4.72 -9.26
CA THR A 107 -15.29 4.99 -9.35
C THR A 107 -15.62 6.45 -9.09
N THR A 108 -14.90 7.13 -8.19
CA THR A 108 -15.01 8.60 -8.02
C THR A 108 -14.71 9.32 -9.33
N ALA A 109 -13.60 8.99 -9.98
CA ALA A 109 -13.23 9.59 -11.26
C ALA A 109 -14.25 9.30 -12.36
N ILE A 110 -14.69 8.04 -12.52
CA ILE A 110 -15.70 7.69 -13.53
C ILE A 110 -17.00 8.47 -13.30
N MET A 111 -17.48 8.58 -12.05
CA MET A 111 -18.71 9.31 -11.75
C MET A 111 -18.57 10.82 -11.98
N ILE A 112 -17.44 11.44 -11.60
CA ILE A 112 -17.21 12.89 -11.79
C ILE A 112 -16.97 13.27 -13.26
N PHE A 113 -16.32 12.41 -14.05
CA PHE A 113 -16.03 12.72 -15.45
C PHE A 113 -17.11 12.22 -16.42
N GLY A 114 -17.70 11.06 -16.15
CA GLY A 114 -18.68 10.42 -17.04
C GLY A 114 -20.14 10.68 -16.67
N TYR A 115 -20.45 10.88 -15.38
CA TYR A 115 -21.82 11.06 -14.89
C TYR A 115 -21.98 12.22 -13.90
N PRO A 116 -21.50 13.43 -14.23
CA PRO A 116 -21.39 14.53 -13.26
C PRO A 116 -22.71 15.20 -12.90
N THR A 117 -23.80 14.94 -13.62
CA THR A 117 -25.09 15.63 -13.42
C THR A 117 -26.26 14.65 -13.48
N PRO A 118 -27.44 14.98 -12.91
CA PRO A 118 -28.61 14.12 -12.95
C PRO A 118 -29.18 13.89 -14.36
N ALA A 119 -28.76 14.69 -15.35
CA ALA A 119 -29.21 14.59 -16.73
C ALA A 119 -28.77 13.28 -17.41
N THR A 120 -27.66 12.68 -16.97
CA THR A 120 -27.20 11.38 -17.45
C THR A 120 -27.25 10.37 -16.30
N PRO A 121 -28.18 9.40 -16.32
CA PRO A 121 -28.30 8.41 -15.27
C PRO A 121 -26.99 7.64 -15.06
N THR A 122 -26.51 7.63 -13.82
CA THR A 122 -25.30 6.86 -13.47
C THR A 122 -25.64 5.36 -13.42
N PRO A 123 -24.86 4.48 -14.09
CA PRO A 123 -25.00 3.04 -13.92
C PRO A 123 -24.94 2.65 -12.45
N VAL A 124 -25.95 1.92 -11.96
CA VAL A 124 -26.13 1.57 -10.54
C VAL A 124 -24.89 0.89 -9.93
N LEU A 125 -24.15 0.14 -10.74
CA LEU A 125 -22.91 -0.53 -10.32
C LEU A 125 -21.83 0.46 -9.83
N LEU A 126 -21.75 1.67 -10.38
CA LEU A 126 -20.69 2.62 -10.04
C LEU A 126 -20.82 3.16 -8.60
N PRO A 127 -21.99 3.69 -8.16
CA PRO A 127 -22.21 4.00 -6.74
C PRO A 127 -21.99 2.80 -5.82
N GLN A 128 -22.43 1.60 -6.21
CA GLN A 128 -22.24 0.40 -5.38
C GLN A 128 -20.76 0.09 -5.18
N LEU A 129 -19.98 0.07 -6.27
CA LEU A 129 -18.53 -0.14 -6.21
C LEU A 129 -17.83 0.97 -5.41
N TRP A 130 -18.25 2.23 -5.55
CA TRP A 130 -17.71 3.34 -4.77
C TRP A 130 -17.89 3.12 -3.27
N HIS A 131 -19.10 2.75 -2.83
CA HIS A 131 -19.38 2.44 -1.42
C HIS A 131 -18.63 1.20 -0.95
N ILE A 132 -18.56 0.13 -1.76
CA ILE A 132 -17.79 -1.08 -1.44
C ILE A 132 -16.31 -0.73 -1.26
N GLY A 133 -15.74 0.07 -2.17
CA GLY A 133 -14.36 0.51 -2.08
C GLY A 133 -14.08 1.31 -0.81
N ALA A 134 -14.96 2.27 -0.48
CA ALA A 134 -14.87 3.05 0.75
C ALA A 134 -14.99 2.18 2.02
N LEU A 135 -15.91 1.21 2.03
CA LEU A 135 -16.09 0.28 3.16
C LEU A 135 -14.90 -0.67 3.32
N MET A 136 -14.39 -1.24 2.23
CA MET A 136 -13.18 -2.06 2.26
C MET A 136 -12.00 -1.26 2.82
N LEU A 137 -11.85 -0.01 2.38
CA LEU A 137 -10.82 0.89 2.87
C LEU A 137 -10.96 1.16 4.37
N ALA A 138 -12.15 1.52 4.83
CA ALA A 138 -12.43 1.76 6.24
C ALA A 138 -12.19 0.51 7.10
N VAL A 139 -12.77 -0.63 6.73
CA VAL A 139 -12.62 -1.89 7.48
C VAL A 139 -11.15 -2.32 7.54
N GLY A 140 -10.46 -2.34 6.40
CA GLY A 140 -9.05 -2.70 6.34
C GLY A 140 -8.16 -1.74 7.13
N GLY A 141 -8.42 -0.43 7.02
CA GLY A 141 -7.63 0.61 7.66
C GLY A 141 -7.83 0.69 9.16
N TYR A 142 -9.06 0.58 9.65
CA TYR A 142 -9.33 0.57 11.09
C TYR A 142 -8.84 -0.72 11.73
N TRP A 143 -8.95 -1.84 11.03
CA TRP A 143 -8.33 -3.09 11.48
C TRP A 143 -6.81 -2.94 11.59
N PHE A 144 -6.17 -2.30 10.61
CA PHE A 144 -4.75 -1.99 10.68
C PHE A 144 -4.41 -1.11 11.89
N TRP A 145 -5.11 0.02 12.01
CA TRP A 145 -4.85 1.07 13.00
C TRP A 145 -4.93 0.56 14.43
N PHE A 146 -6.02 -0.13 14.78
CA PHE A 146 -6.28 -0.54 16.15
C PHE A 146 -5.63 -1.87 16.55
N PHE A 147 -5.34 -2.77 15.60
CA PHE A 147 -4.99 -4.17 15.94
C PHE A 147 -3.75 -4.74 15.26
N ILE A 148 -3.19 -4.08 14.23
CA ILE A 148 -2.06 -4.61 13.45
C ILE A 148 -0.84 -3.69 13.49
N ARG A 149 -1.04 -2.37 13.58
CA ARG A 149 0.05 -1.38 13.71
C ARG A 149 1.02 -1.82 14.81
N VAL A 150 2.31 -1.86 14.47
CA VAL A 150 3.35 -2.46 15.31
C VAL A 150 3.44 -1.76 16.66
N ASP A 151 3.38 -0.43 16.66
CA ASP A 151 3.37 0.42 17.84
C ASP A 151 2.32 -0.03 18.85
N VAL A 152 1.13 -0.41 18.37
CA VAL A 152 0.00 -0.84 19.22
C VAL A 152 0.13 -2.33 19.55
N SER A 153 0.23 -3.20 18.54
CA SER A 153 0.12 -4.64 18.73
C SER A 153 1.36 -5.32 19.30
N ALA A 154 2.55 -4.74 19.12
CA ALA A 154 3.82 -5.32 19.53
C ALA A 154 4.55 -4.45 20.56
N GLU A 155 4.50 -3.13 20.41
CA GLU A 155 5.17 -2.21 21.34
C GLU A 155 4.28 -1.72 22.49
N GLY A 156 2.97 -2.02 22.46
CA GLY A 156 2.04 -1.66 23.54
C GLY A 156 1.79 -0.15 23.68
N LEU A 157 2.14 0.64 22.68
CA LEU A 157 1.88 2.08 22.66
C LEU A 157 0.37 2.36 22.51
N PRO A 158 -0.16 3.44 23.12
CA PRO A 158 -1.55 3.79 22.98
C PRO A 158 -1.94 4.07 21.52
N TRP A 159 -3.12 3.61 21.10
CA TRP A 159 -3.61 3.79 19.72
C TRP A 159 -3.83 5.26 19.32
N PHE A 160 -3.95 6.16 20.30
CA PHE A 160 -4.07 7.61 20.09
C PHE A 160 -2.72 8.34 20.05
N ARG A 161 -1.60 7.61 20.10
CA ARG A 161 -0.27 8.17 19.83
C ARG A 161 -0.08 8.27 18.32
N PHE A 162 0.10 9.50 17.85
CA PHE A 162 0.28 9.81 16.43
C PHE A 162 1.73 10.12 16.11
N GLU A 163 2.23 9.58 15.00
CA GLU A 163 3.53 9.93 14.45
C GLU A 163 3.39 10.51 13.04
N ARG A 164 4.41 11.23 12.56
CA ARG A 164 4.43 11.74 11.17
C ARG A 164 4.24 10.62 10.15
N ALA A 165 4.73 9.42 10.46
CA ALA A 165 4.53 8.22 9.65
C ALA A 165 3.06 7.84 9.44
N ASP A 166 2.17 8.25 10.35
CA ASP A 166 0.74 7.92 10.34
C ASP A 166 -0.09 8.85 9.47
N LEU A 167 0.48 9.97 8.99
CA LEU A 167 -0.23 10.95 8.15
C LEU A 167 -0.94 10.29 6.97
N PHE A 168 -0.31 9.29 6.34
CA PHE A 168 -0.91 8.54 5.23
C PHE A 168 -2.16 7.77 5.67
N ILE A 169 -2.05 6.93 6.69
CA ILE A 169 -3.17 6.08 7.10
C ILE A 169 -4.32 6.89 7.73
N LEU A 170 -4.01 7.94 8.47
CA LEU A 170 -5.02 8.78 9.11
C LEU A 170 -5.81 9.61 8.09
N SER A 171 -5.13 10.23 7.12
CA SER A 171 -5.81 10.96 6.04
C SER A 171 -6.62 10.00 5.17
N LEU A 172 -6.12 8.79 4.91
CA LEU A 172 -6.84 7.75 4.18
C LEU A 172 -8.10 7.28 4.92
N LEU A 173 -8.01 7.04 6.23
CA LEU A 173 -9.15 6.68 7.08
C LEU A 173 -10.17 7.81 7.13
N ALA A 174 -9.74 9.04 7.42
CA ALA A 174 -10.59 10.21 7.45
C ALA A 174 -11.34 10.40 6.12
N THR A 175 -10.64 10.23 4.99
CA THR A 175 -11.23 10.32 3.64
C THR A 175 -12.36 9.31 3.48
N SER A 176 -12.11 8.03 3.77
CA SER A 176 -13.13 6.98 3.65
C SER A 176 -14.32 7.19 4.58
N THR A 177 -14.06 7.58 5.84
CA THR A 177 -15.08 7.76 6.86
C THR A 177 -15.98 8.95 6.53
N PHE A 178 -15.40 10.10 6.21
CA PHE A 178 -16.20 11.28 5.87
C PHE A 178 -16.92 11.13 4.54
N ALA A 179 -16.35 10.42 3.55
CA ALA A 179 -17.06 10.10 2.32
C ALA A 179 -18.30 9.22 2.56
N LEU A 180 -18.16 8.18 3.40
CA LEU A 180 -19.27 7.29 3.75
C LEU A 180 -20.36 8.03 4.51
N ILE A 181 -19.98 8.83 5.53
CA ILE A 181 -20.94 9.61 6.31
C ILE A 181 -21.62 10.64 5.41
N TRP A 182 -20.86 11.37 4.60
CA TRP A 182 -21.39 12.37 3.66
C TRP A 182 -22.46 11.77 2.73
N SER A 183 -22.14 10.66 2.08
CA SER A 183 -23.09 9.95 1.21
C SER A 183 -24.30 9.42 1.99
N PHE A 184 -24.09 8.87 3.20
CA PHE A 184 -25.17 8.38 4.06
C PHE A 184 -26.15 9.49 4.46
N THR A 185 -25.64 10.69 4.73
CA THR A 185 -26.45 11.86 5.09
C THR A 185 -27.13 12.55 3.90
N GLY A 186 -27.05 11.98 2.70
CA GLY A 186 -27.73 12.50 1.50
C GLY A 186 -26.88 13.44 0.64
N GLY A 187 -25.56 13.49 0.83
CA GLY A 187 -24.67 14.25 -0.03
C GLY A 187 -24.71 15.77 0.19
N GLY A 188 -24.46 16.54 -0.88
CA GLY A 188 -24.53 18.01 -0.89
C GLY A 188 -23.41 18.74 -0.12
N LEU A 189 -23.56 20.05 0.03
CA LEU A 189 -22.61 20.93 0.75
C LEU A 189 -22.81 20.85 2.26
N THR A 190 -22.22 19.84 2.90
CA THR A 190 -22.31 19.63 4.35
C THR A 190 -20.94 19.69 5.02
N ILE A 191 -20.91 19.71 6.36
CA ILE A 191 -19.65 19.61 7.11
C ILE A 191 -18.89 18.31 6.77
N PHE A 192 -19.59 17.21 6.50
CA PHE A 192 -18.97 15.95 6.11
C PHE A 192 -18.36 16.01 4.71
N PHE A 193 -18.98 16.75 3.77
CA PHE A 193 -18.35 17.05 2.49
C PHE A 193 -17.06 17.84 2.66
N ALA A 194 -17.08 18.90 3.48
CA ALA A 194 -15.88 19.70 3.74
C ALA A 194 -14.76 18.85 4.36
N LEU A 195 -15.08 18.01 5.35
CA LEU A 195 -14.12 17.10 5.97
C LEU A 195 -13.61 16.03 5.00
N PHE A 196 -14.46 15.52 4.11
CA PHE A 196 -14.05 14.60 3.04
C PHE A 196 -13.06 15.27 2.08
N ILE A 197 -13.33 16.49 1.62
CA ILE A 197 -12.42 17.22 0.74
C ILE A 197 -11.11 17.60 1.46
N LEU A 198 -11.17 18.04 2.71
CA LEU A 198 -9.98 18.37 3.50
C LEU A 198 -9.08 17.14 3.73
N SER A 199 -9.67 16.01 4.11
CA SER A 199 -8.93 14.76 4.32
C SER A 199 -8.36 14.18 3.03
N SER A 200 -9.13 14.22 1.93
CA SER A 200 -8.65 13.85 0.59
C SER A 200 -7.49 14.74 0.14
N THR A 201 -7.59 16.05 0.37
CA THR A 201 -6.52 16.99 0.04
C THR A 201 -5.26 16.72 0.89
N ALA A 202 -5.42 16.42 2.17
CA ALA A 202 -4.30 16.01 3.03
C ALA A 202 -3.67 14.69 2.59
N LEU A 203 -4.48 13.73 2.11
CA LEU A 203 -4.02 12.44 1.61
C LEU A 203 -3.15 12.60 0.35
N PHE A 204 -3.66 13.30 -0.67
CA PHE A 204 -2.99 13.44 -1.96
C PHE A 204 -1.93 14.56 -1.99
N GLY A 205 -2.17 15.65 -1.27
CA GLY A 205 -1.18 16.73 -1.06
C GLY A 205 -0.07 16.36 -0.08
N GLY A 206 -0.34 15.46 0.85
CA GLY A 206 0.59 15.00 1.89
C GLY A 206 1.61 13.96 1.43
N VAL A 207 1.68 13.62 0.14
CA VAL A 207 2.54 12.54 -0.37
C VAL A 207 3.99 12.72 0.02
N TYR A 208 4.54 13.93 -0.09
CA TYR A 208 5.93 14.23 0.26
C TYR A 208 6.26 14.03 1.75
N TRP A 209 5.28 14.26 2.64
CA TRP A 209 5.50 14.18 4.09
C TRP A 209 5.11 12.85 4.70
N SER A 210 4.53 11.95 3.93
CA SER A 210 3.92 10.72 4.41
C SER A 210 4.60 9.48 3.82
N LYS A 211 4.08 8.31 4.17
CA LYS A 211 4.54 7.05 3.58
C LYS A 211 3.99 6.84 2.17
N PHE A 212 3.04 7.61 1.65
CA PHE A 212 2.30 7.33 0.41
C PHE A 212 3.21 6.86 -0.76
N ALA A 213 4.32 7.58 -1.02
CA ALA A 213 5.17 7.33 -2.17
C ALA A 213 5.78 5.91 -2.23
N HIS A 214 5.87 5.18 -1.11
CA HIS A 214 6.39 3.81 -1.08
C HIS A 214 5.60 2.84 -1.99
N MET A 215 4.32 3.13 -2.26
CA MET A 215 3.47 2.31 -3.12
C MET A 215 4.00 2.22 -4.56
N PHE A 216 4.67 3.27 -5.04
CA PHE A 216 5.19 3.31 -6.42
C PHE A 216 6.53 2.58 -6.56
N PHE A 217 7.40 2.65 -5.55
CA PHE A 217 8.77 2.11 -5.66
C PHE A 217 8.86 0.64 -5.24
N LYS A 218 7.94 0.15 -4.41
CA LYS A 218 7.98 -1.21 -3.86
C LYS A 218 7.92 -2.32 -4.93
N PRO A 219 7.06 -2.24 -5.97
CA PRO A 219 7.08 -3.23 -7.06
C PRO A 219 8.40 -3.21 -7.83
N ALA A 220 8.98 -2.03 -8.06
CA ALA A 220 10.27 -1.90 -8.74
C ALA A 220 11.41 -2.54 -7.92
N ALA A 221 11.43 -2.30 -6.61
CA ALA A 221 12.39 -2.93 -5.70
C ALA A 221 12.23 -4.46 -5.66
N ALA A 222 10.99 -4.97 -5.64
CA ALA A 222 10.72 -6.40 -5.68
C ALA A 222 11.15 -7.04 -7.00
N TYR A 223 10.96 -6.34 -8.13
CA TYR A 223 11.46 -6.75 -9.44
C TYR A 223 12.99 -6.85 -9.45
N GLN A 224 13.69 -5.80 -9.01
CA GLN A 224 15.14 -5.79 -8.91
C GLN A 224 15.64 -6.95 -8.03
N LYS A 225 15.03 -7.17 -6.87
CA LYS A 225 15.38 -8.28 -5.96
C LYS A 225 15.20 -9.66 -6.59
N LYS A 226 14.16 -9.88 -7.40
CA LYS A 226 13.99 -11.15 -8.12
C LYS A 226 15.00 -11.32 -9.25
N ILE A 227 15.41 -10.24 -9.91
CA ILE A 227 16.49 -10.26 -10.90
C ILE A 227 17.83 -10.63 -10.25
N THR A 228 18.19 -10.03 -9.12
CA THR A 228 19.46 -10.35 -8.42
C THR A 228 19.49 -11.79 -7.91
N ARG A 229 18.34 -12.38 -7.58
CA ARG A 229 18.25 -13.82 -7.28
C ARG A 229 18.44 -14.66 -8.53
N ALA A 230 17.79 -14.29 -9.64
CA ALA A 230 17.85 -15.04 -10.89
C ALA A 230 19.24 -15.02 -11.54
N ASP A 231 19.96 -13.90 -11.47
CA ASP A 231 21.31 -13.75 -12.01
C ASP A 231 22.42 -14.34 -11.11
N GLY A 232 22.06 -14.79 -9.90
CA GLY A 232 22.96 -15.41 -8.93
C GLY A 232 23.81 -14.43 -8.12
N SER A 233 23.71 -13.12 -8.32
CA SER A 233 24.40 -12.11 -7.50
C SER A 233 23.89 -12.12 -6.06
N ARG A 234 22.57 -12.25 -5.88
CA ARG A 234 21.84 -12.30 -4.60
C ARG A 234 22.18 -11.16 -3.64
N GLU A 235 22.65 -10.02 -4.14
CA GLU A 235 23.23 -8.95 -3.30
C GLU A 235 24.35 -9.44 -2.35
N ASN A 236 25.08 -10.48 -2.78
CA ASN A 236 26.05 -11.23 -1.99
C ASN A 236 25.47 -11.95 -0.76
N LEU A 237 24.15 -12.13 -0.71
CA LEU A 237 23.50 -12.96 0.31
C LEU A 237 23.71 -14.45 -0.01
N PRO A 238 23.92 -15.28 1.03
CA PRO A 238 24.12 -16.71 0.85
C PRO A 238 22.92 -17.38 0.15
N PRO A 239 23.14 -18.50 -0.57
CA PRO A 239 22.12 -19.47 -0.97
C PRO A 239 21.13 -19.79 0.15
N ASP A 240 19.89 -20.13 -0.25
CA ASP A 240 19.08 -20.95 0.64
C ASP A 240 19.68 -22.34 0.55
N TYR A 241 20.13 -22.88 1.69
CA TYR A 241 20.77 -24.18 1.75
C TYR A 241 19.76 -25.23 2.20
N ASP A 242 19.85 -26.44 1.62
CA ASP A 242 19.21 -27.61 2.22
C ASP A 242 20.03 -28.00 3.46
N LEU A 243 19.44 -27.82 4.64
CA LEU A 243 20.11 -28.13 5.92
C LEU A 243 20.34 -29.64 6.11
N THR A 244 19.70 -30.48 5.28
CA THR A 244 19.89 -31.94 5.28
C THR A 244 21.02 -32.41 4.36
N ASP A 245 21.57 -31.52 3.51
CA ASP A 245 22.66 -31.85 2.60
C ASP A 245 23.99 -32.06 3.37
N PRO A 246 24.63 -33.23 3.26
CA PRO A 246 25.92 -33.50 3.90
C PRO A 246 27.02 -32.50 3.54
N GLU A 247 27.00 -31.95 2.32
CA GLU A 247 27.98 -30.96 1.88
C GLU A 247 27.78 -29.60 2.56
N VAL A 248 26.53 -29.22 2.79
CA VAL A 248 26.17 -28.02 3.56
C VAL A 248 26.59 -28.20 5.02
N GLN A 249 26.30 -29.36 5.62
CA GLN A 249 26.70 -29.66 7.00
C GLN A 249 28.22 -29.70 7.16
N ARG A 250 28.96 -30.20 6.16
CA ARG A 250 30.42 -30.17 6.16
C ARG A 250 30.98 -28.75 6.07
N LYS A 251 30.35 -27.90 5.25
CA LYS A 251 30.75 -26.50 5.06
C LYS A 251 30.40 -25.62 6.27
N PHE A 252 29.31 -25.93 6.95
CA PHE A 252 28.81 -25.22 8.13
C PHE A 252 28.50 -26.22 9.26
N PRO A 253 29.54 -26.78 9.91
CA PRO A 253 29.39 -27.85 10.91
C PRO A 253 28.62 -27.41 12.17
N ASP A 254 28.46 -26.11 12.35
CA ASP A 254 27.80 -25.46 13.47
C ASP A 254 26.30 -25.19 13.22
N VAL A 255 25.77 -25.41 12.01
CA VAL A 255 24.32 -25.26 11.67
C VAL A 255 23.39 -25.92 12.69
N PRO A 256 23.64 -27.15 13.18
CA PRO A 256 22.78 -27.77 14.19
C PRO A 256 22.68 -26.96 15.48
N MET A 257 23.68 -26.14 15.80
CA MET A 257 23.76 -25.35 17.03
C MET A 257 22.82 -24.13 17.00
N TYR A 258 22.58 -23.51 15.84
CA TYR A 258 21.73 -22.31 15.72
C TYR A 258 20.47 -22.48 14.86
N MET A 259 20.37 -23.54 14.03
CA MET A 259 19.16 -23.88 13.25
C MET A 259 18.61 -25.30 13.54
N GLY A 260 19.12 -25.96 14.59
CA GLY A 260 18.60 -27.27 15.03
C GLY A 260 17.17 -27.21 15.59
N LYS A 261 16.62 -28.38 15.97
CA LYS A 261 15.24 -28.49 16.48
C LYS A 261 14.96 -27.64 17.72
N ASN A 262 15.98 -27.44 18.57
CA ASN A 262 15.94 -26.59 19.78
C ASN A 262 17.24 -25.77 19.88
N PRO A 263 17.39 -24.69 19.11
CA PRO A 263 18.59 -23.85 19.20
C PRO A 263 18.57 -23.12 20.56
N PRO A 264 19.63 -23.21 21.37
CA PRO A 264 19.73 -22.42 22.60
C PRO A 264 19.70 -20.92 22.28
N ASN A 265 19.03 -20.13 23.11
CA ASN A 265 19.03 -18.66 23.08
C ASN A 265 18.37 -17.95 21.87
N MET A 266 17.55 -18.63 21.05
CA MET A 266 16.84 -17.94 19.95
C MET A 266 15.72 -16.99 20.40
N GLY A 267 15.33 -17.00 21.69
CA GLY A 267 14.15 -16.27 22.16
C GLY A 267 12.88 -16.72 21.43
N LEU A 268 11.71 -16.26 21.85
CA LEU A 268 10.49 -16.55 21.09
C LEU A 268 10.31 -15.60 19.90
N CYS A 269 11.08 -14.50 19.80
CA CYS A 269 10.99 -13.46 18.76
C CYS A 269 9.53 -13.14 18.38
N ILE A 270 9.14 -13.30 17.11
CA ILE A 270 7.78 -13.03 16.61
C ILE A 270 6.71 -13.99 17.16
N LYS A 271 7.13 -15.12 17.76
CA LYS A 271 6.30 -16.10 18.45
C LYS A 271 6.22 -15.82 19.96
N ALA A 272 6.91 -14.79 20.46
CA ALA A 272 6.76 -14.36 21.84
C ALA A 272 5.30 -13.99 22.10
N GLU A 273 4.86 -14.22 23.35
CA GLU A 273 3.54 -13.79 23.76
C GLU A 273 3.38 -12.30 23.44
N ARG A 274 2.26 -11.93 22.81
CA ARG A 274 1.95 -10.51 22.60
C ARG A 274 1.96 -9.83 23.95
N ALA A 275 2.48 -8.61 23.99
CA ALA A 275 2.47 -7.77 25.16
C ALA A 275 1.01 -7.43 25.56
N LYS A 276 0.36 -8.35 26.28
CA LYS A 276 -1.00 -8.27 26.82
C LYS A 276 -1.00 -8.02 28.33
N HIS A 277 0.18 -7.83 28.91
CA HIS A 277 0.40 -7.78 30.35
C HIS A 277 0.25 -6.36 30.93
N TYR A 278 -0.57 -5.51 30.29
CA TYR A 278 -0.89 -4.16 30.74
C TYR A 278 -2.39 -3.91 30.62
#